data_AF-A0AA48HND6-F1
#
_entry.id   AF-A0AA48HND6-F1
#
_cell.length_a   1.000
_cell.length_b   1.000
_cell.length_c   1.000
_cell.angle_alpha   90.00
_cell.angle_beta   90.00
_cell.angle_gamma   90.00
#
_symmetry.space_group_name_H-M   'P 1'
#
loop_
_entity.id
_entity.type
_entity.pdbx_description
1 polymer ?
#
loop_
_entity_poly.entity_id
_entity_poly.type
_entity_poly.pdbx_seq_one_letter_code
_entity_poly.pdbx_strand_id
1 'polypeptide(L)'
;MSIAIPSYNDSLLTTRRSEAMNELLKLQMTQEGYRLENSSYASSDDITLPSSDYYTYSVGNIGASSYTLTATAKSSQTSDTGCTTLTLDQSANKTPSDCWE
;
A
#
# COMPACT_ATOMS: atom_id res chain seq x y z
N MET A 1 -16.62 22.87 -12.99
CA MET A 1 -15.85 22.72 -14.25
C MET A 1 -14.41 23.12 -13.96
N SER A 2 -13.54 22.12 -13.80
CA SER A 2 -12.12 22.22 -14.10
C SER A 2 -11.80 20.91 -14.78
N ILE A 3 -11.63 20.94 -16.10
CA ILE A 3 -10.90 19.87 -16.77
C ILE A 3 -9.45 20.19 -16.42
N ALA A 4 -9.01 19.72 -15.25
CA ALA A 4 -7.60 19.73 -14.91
C ALA A 4 -6.96 18.81 -15.94
N ILE A 5 -6.32 19.39 -16.96
CA ILE A 5 -5.36 18.64 -17.77
C ILE A 5 -4.33 18.19 -16.75
N PRO A 6 -4.18 16.88 -16.49
CA PRO A 6 -3.21 16.41 -15.52
C PRO A 6 -1.87 16.99 -15.93
N SER A 7 -1.23 17.74 -15.03
CA SER A 7 0.16 18.09 -15.31
C SER A 7 0.92 16.77 -15.42
N TYR A 8 1.96 16.71 -16.26
CA TYR A 8 2.75 15.48 -16.42
C TYR A 8 3.21 14.89 -15.06
N ASN A 9 3.44 15.76 -14.07
CA ASN A 9 3.77 15.36 -12.70
C ASN A 9 2.62 14.65 -11.99
N ASP A 10 1.37 15.10 -12.14
CA ASP A 10 0.20 14.46 -11.52
C ASP A 10 -0.05 13.05 -12.08
N SER A 11 0.19 12.86 -13.38
CA SER A 11 0.11 11.55 -14.03
C SER A 11 1.17 10.58 -13.50
N LEU A 12 2.39 11.07 -13.21
CA LEU A 12 3.46 10.26 -12.61
C LEU A 12 3.14 9.87 -11.17
N LEU A 13 2.63 10.81 -10.36
CA LEU A 13 2.20 10.53 -8.99
C LEU A 13 1.10 9.47 -8.96
N THR A 14 0.11 9.58 -9.84
CA THR A 14 -1.00 8.62 -9.96
C THR A 14 -0.51 7.24 -10.41
N THR A 15 0.39 7.18 -11.40
CA THR A 15 0.98 5.92 -11.86
C THR A 15 1.71 5.20 -10.73
N ARG A 16 2.58 5.90 -10.01
CA ARG A 16 3.34 5.35 -8.87
C ARG A 16 2.43 4.94 -7.71
N ARG A 17 1.35 5.70 -7.48
CA ARG A 17 0.32 5.35 -6.50
C ARG A 17 -0.35 4.02 -6.86
N SER A 18 -0.72 3.84 -8.13
CA SER A 18 -1.29 2.58 -8.63
C SER A 18 -0.30 1.42 -8.49
N GLU A 19 1.00 1.64 -8.78
CA GLU A 19 2.05 0.64 -8.52
C GLU A 19 2.10 0.24 -7.04
N ALA A 20 2.07 1.21 -6.12
CA ALA A 20 2.06 0.92 -4.69
C ALA A 20 0.83 0.13 -4.23
N MET A 21 -0.35 0.43 -4.78
CA MET A 21 -1.57 -0.34 -4.51
C MET A 21 -1.45 -1.78 -4.99
N ASN A 22 -0.87 -1.99 -6.17
CA ASN A 22 -0.63 -3.34 -6.69
C ASN A 22 0.33 -4.12 -5.79
N GLU A 23 1.38 -3.48 -5.28
CA GLU A 23 2.29 -4.11 -4.31
C GLU A 23 1.60 -4.45 -2.98
N LEU A 24 0.70 -3.58 -2.47
CA LEU A 24 -0.10 -3.90 -1.29
C LEU A 24 -1.02 -5.12 -1.53
N LEU A 25 -1.64 -5.22 -2.70
CA LEU A 25 -2.46 -6.38 -3.06
C LEU A 25 -1.64 -7.67 -3.17
N LYS A 26 -0.42 -7.59 -3.69
CA LYS A 26 0.52 -8.74 -3.70
C LYS A 26 0.89 -9.15 -2.28
N LEU A 27 1.22 -8.20 -1.42
CA LEU A 27 1.50 -8.46 -0.01
C LEU A 27 0.32 -9.09 0.71
N GLN A 28 -0.92 -8.69 0.40
CA GLN A 28 -2.11 -9.34 0.94
C GLN A 28 -2.17 -10.82 0.53
N MET A 29 -1.89 -11.16 -0.73
CA MET A 29 -1.81 -12.56 -1.14
C MET A 29 -0.69 -13.32 -0.41
N THR A 30 0.45 -12.67 -0.16
CA THR A 30 1.55 -13.25 0.63
C THR A 30 1.14 -13.50 2.08
N GLN A 31 0.39 -12.58 2.70
CA GLN A 31 -0.16 -12.73 4.05
C GLN A 31 -1.09 -13.95 4.13
N GLU A 32 -2.01 -14.10 3.17
CA GLU A 32 -2.91 -15.25 3.12
C GLU A 32 -2.13 -16.56 2.91
N GLY A 33 -1.11 -16.56 2.04
CA GLY A 33 -0.23 -17.71 1.85
C GLY A 33 0.49 -18.12 3.15
N TYR A 34 1.09 -17.17 3.87
CA TYR A 34 1.77 -17.43 5.14
C TYR A 34 0.80 -17.98 6.21
N ARG A 35 -0.44 -17.47 6.22
CA ARG A 35 -1.48 -17.88 7.19
C ARG A 35 -1.94 -19.33 7.02
N LEU A 36 -1.76 -19.93 5.85
CA LEU A 36 -2.06 -21.35 5.63
C LEU A 36 -1.11 -22.28 6.40
N GLU A 37 0.11 -21.82 6.67
CA GLU A 37 1.15 -22.62 7.33
C GLU A 37 1.37 -22.20 8.79
N ASN A 38 0.86 -21.02 9.19
CA ASN A 38 1.09 -20.42 10.50
C ASN A 38 -0.20 -20.04 11.20
N SER A 39 -0.21 -20.05 12.54
CA SER A 39 -1.39 -19.70 13.35
C SER A 39 -1.69 -18.20 13.40
N SER A 40 -0.80 -17.36 12.89
CA SER A 40 -0.93 -15.90 12.80
C SER A 40 -0.50 -15.36 11.44
N TYR A 41 -0.86 -14.11 11.17
CA TYR A 41 -0.34 -13.38 10.02
C TYR A 41 1.14 -13.02 10.22
N ALA A 42 1.83 -12.79 9.11
CA ALA A 42 3.26 -12.51 9.07
C ALA A 42 3.56 -11.08 9.55
N SER A 43 4.65 -10.92 10.29
CA SER A 43 5.27 -9.63 10.54
C SER A 43 6.14 -9.18 9.37
N SER A 44 6.71 -7.98 9.44
CA SER A 44 7.67 -7.49 8.44
C SER A 44 8.95 -8.31 8.35
N ASP A 45 9.27 -9.12 9.37
CA ASP A 45 10.48 -9.95 9.39
C ASP A 45 10.21 -11.34 8.77
N ASP A 46 8.94 -11.73 8.65
CA ASP A 46 8.51 -13.04 8.14
C ASP A 46 8.30 -13.05 6.62
N ILE A 47 8.06 -11.87 6.02
CA ILE A 47 7.80 -11.73 4.59
C ILE A 47 8.69 -10.66 3.95
N THR A 48 9.12 -10.91 2.72
CA THR A 48 9.90 -9.94 1.96
C THR A 48 9.01 -8.75 1.56
N LEU A 49 9.35 -7.56 2.06
CA LEU A 49 8.71 -6.33 1.65
C LEU A 49 9.31 -5.78 0.34
N PRO A 50 8.49 -5.22 -0.56
CA PRO A 50 8.97 -4.68 -1.82
C PRO A 50 9.85 -3.44 -1.59
N SER A 51 10.89 -3.31 -2.41
CA SER A 51 11.72 -2.11 -2.46
C SER A 51 11.14 -1.13 -3.48
N SER A 52 11.15 0.15 -3.14
CA SER A 52 10.70 1.23 -4.01
C SER A 52 11.47 2.51 -3.68
N ASP A 53 11.72 3.35 -4.69
CA ASP A 53 12.30 4.68 -4.49
C ASP A 53 11.29 5.71 -3.97
N TYR A 54 9.99 5.39 -4.08
CA TYR A 54 8.86 6.32 -3.86
C TYR A 54 7.95 5.90 -2.71
N TYR A 55 8.01 4.65 -2.27
CA TYR A 55 7.24 4.17 -1.12
C TYR A 55 8.11 3.34 -0.17
N THR A 56 7.73 3.36 1.11
CA THR A 56 8.20 2.42 2.12
C THR A 56 7.01 1.58 2.56
N TYR A 57 7.17 0.26 2.54
CA TYR A 57 6.13 -0.68 2.93
C TYR A 57 6.37 -1.18 4.35
N SER A 58 5.30 -1.44 5.08
CA SER A 58 5.36 -2.03 6.41
C SER A 58 4.11 -2.87 6.71
N VAL A 59 4.24 -3.75 7.71
CA VAL A 59 3.13 -4.50 8.28
C VAL A 59 2.96 -4.10 9.74
N GLY A 60 1.74 -3.72 10.12
CA GLY A 60 1.37 -3.38 11.49
C GLY A 60 0.11 -4.12 11.93
N ASN A 61 -0.31 -3.90 13.18
CA ASN A 61 -1.52 -4.52 13.77
C ASN A 61 -1.58 -6.06 13.61
N ILE A 62 -0.41 -6.70 13.72
CA ILE A 62 -0.25 -8.12 13.45
C ILE A 62 -0.86 -8.94 14.59
N GLY A 63 -1.75 -9.86 14.24
CA GLY A 63 -2.37 -10.79 15.15
C GLY A 63 -2.77 -12.10 14.47
N ALA A 64 -3.46 -12.96 15.20
CA ALA A 64 -3.95 -14.23 14.67
C ALA A 64 -4.97 -14.06 13.53
N SER A 65 -5.66 -12.92 13.51
CA SER A 65 -6.78 -12.63 12.60
C SER A 65 -6.77 -11.18 12.08
N SER A 66 -5.69 -10.43 12.27
CA SER A 66 -5.59 -9.04 11.84
C SER A 66 -4.20 -8.72 11.32
N TYR A 67 -4.15 -7.80 10.36
CA TYR A 67 -2.95 -7.09 9.96
C TYR A 67 -3.34 -5.79 9.24
N THR A 68 -2.37 -4.89 9.10
CA THR A 68 -2.52 -3.70 8.28
C THR A 68 -1.24 -3.52 7.47
N LEU A 69 -1.35 -3.64 6.16
CA LEU A 69 -0.29 -3.30 5.22
C LEU A 69 -0.34 -1.80 4.98
N THR A 70 0.82 -1.15 5.02
CA THR A 70 0.94 0.30 4.81
C THR A 70 1.98 0.58 3.75
N ALA A 71 1.65 1.43 2.77
CA ALA A 71 2.61 2.06 1.87
C ALA A 71 2.68 3.55 2.19
N THR A 72 3.85 4.02 2.62
CA THR A 72 4.10 5.44 2.95
C THR A 72 4.95 6.08 1.87
N ALA A 73 4.45 7.14 1.26
CA ALA A 73 5.13 7.91 0.24
C ALA A 73 6.44 8.52 0.78
N LYS A 74 7.47 8.54 -0.06
CA LYS A 74 8.75 9.19 0.17
C LYS A 74 9.26 9.85 -1.12
N SER A 75 10.37 10.57 -1.02
CA SER A 75 10.98 11.25 -2.18
C SER A 75 9.96 12.18 -2.87
N SER A 76 9.90 12.20 -4.21
CA SER A 76 8.94 13.06 -4.93
C SER A 76 7.48 12.64 -4.79
N GLN A 77 7.18 11.45 -4.25
CA GLN A 77 5.81 11.00 -4.04
C GLN A 77 5.13 11.68 -2.86
N THR A 78 5.88 12.33 -1.96
CA THR A 78 5.29 13.12 -0.86
C THR A 78 4.43 14.29 -1.37
N SER A 79 4.58 14.66 -2.65
CA SER A 79 3.76 15.66 -3.33
C SER A 79 2.34 15.16 -3.69
N ASP A 80 2.05 13.85 -3.57
CA ASP A 80 0.72 13.27 -3.75
C ASP A 80 -0.15 13.53 -2.51
N THR A 81 -0.41 14.81 -2.24
CA THR A 81 -1.07 15.27 -1.01
C THR A 81 -2.46 14.65 -0.87
N GLY A 82 -2.75 14.09 0.30
CA GLY A 82 -3.99 13.34 0.55
C GLY A 82 -3.87 11.84 0.30
N CYS A 83 -2.90 11.41 -0.49
CA CYS A 83 -2.63 10.00 -0.80
C CYS A 83 -1.21 9.55 -0.41
N THR A 84 -0.55 10.28 0.49
CA THR A 84 0.81 9.99 0.96
C THR A 84 0.92 8.72 1.80
N THR A 85 -0.20 8.20 2.30
CA THR A 85 -0.25 6.94 3.04
C THR A 85 -1.42 6.13 2.53
N LEU A 86 -1.14 4.90 2.11
CA LEU A 86 -2.13 3.94 1.65
C LEU A 86 -2.13 2.75 2.59
N THR A 87 -3.31 2.30 3.00
CA THR A 87 -3.44 1.13 3.87
C THR A 87 -4.40 0.10 3.28
N LEU A 88 -4.11 -1.16 3.57
CA LEU A 88 -4.93 -2.33 3.22
C LEU A 88 -4.90 -3.30 4.39
N ASP A 89 -6.07 -3.67 4.92
CA ASP A 89 -6.19 -4.64 6.01
C ASP A 89 -6.64 -6.04 5.53
N GLN A 90 -6.68 -7.01 6.45
CA GLN A 90 -7.10 -8.38 6.15
C GLN A 90 -8.52 -8.50 5.59
N SER A 91 -9.37 -7.51 5.85
CA SER A 91 -10.76 -7.44 5.38
C SER A 91 -10.89 -6.69 4.06
N ALA A 92 -9.76 -6.39 3.40
CA ALA A 92 -9.66 -5.60 2.18
C ALA A 92 -10.19 -4.17 2.32
N ASN A 93 -10.20 -3.62 3.55
CA ASN A 93 -10.49 -2.22 3.76
C ASN A 93 -9.31 -1.39 3.26
N LYS A 94 -9.60 -0.49 2.32
CA LYS A 94 -8.64 0.39 1.65
C LYS A 94 -8.82 1.80 2.16
N THR A 95 -7.74 2.45 2.55
CA THR A 95 -7.81 3.83 3.05
C THR A 95 -6.61 4.64 2.54
N PRO A 96 -6.80 5.93 2.22
CA PRO A 96 -8.07 6.66 2.02
C PRO A 96 -8.82 6.19 0.76
N SER A 97 -10.15 6.03 0.80
CA SER A 97 -10.94 5.50 -0.33
C SER A 97 -10.67 6.21 -1.66
N ASP A 98 -10.61 7.54 -1.62
CA ASP A 98 -10.49 8.41 -2.79
C ASP A 98 -9.14 8.26 -3.50
N CYS A 99 -8.17 7.63 -2.86
CA CYS A 99 -6.87 7.33 -3.45
C CYS A 99 -6.90 6.04 -4.27
N TRP A 100 -7.76 5.07 -3.92
CA TRP A 100 -7.80 3.70 -4.46
C TRP A 100 -8.72 3.53 -5.68
N GLU A 101 -8.92 4.59 -6.45
CA GLU A 101 -9.69 4.59 -7.70
C GLU A 101 -8.90 4.08 -8.91
#